data_AF-A0A9D8QC81-F1
#
_entry.id   AF-A0A9D8QC81-F1
#
_cell.length_a   1.000
_cell.length_b   1.000
_cell.length_c   1.000
_cell.angle_alpha   90.00
_cell.angle_beta   90.00
_cell.angle_gamma   90.00
#
_symmetry.space_group_name_H-M   'P 1'
#
loop_
_entity.id
_entity.type
_entity.pdbx_description
1 polymer ?
#
loop_
_entity_poly.entity_id
_entity_poly.type
_entity_poly.pdbx_seq_one_letter_code
_entity_poly.pdbx_strand_id
1 'polypeptide(L)'
;MSLADVVLALADNKQLLGLRYAEWAIRAPSLEADIAAAAMGLDELGHSRVLYGCLDPVGGDPRGPDREADPASYRNLPYFDRPWTEWSQFVAANAVLDTAFTALVQACVEGNVDVLRSRLRKMLQEERYHFLHGRSWLREGSSSVDEASLAAAWKQALELFGPPDGEVADLHRQGALSMGPAELRARLEERLETSAPRFEVDWSGWDPVRRRAARGAIDEHTFEMLRGLEERKYAPAGVQRRG
;
A
#
# COMPACT_ATOMS: atom_id res chain seq x y z
N MET A 1 9.91 -14.72 -9.03
CA MET A 1 8.70 -13.98 -8.64
C MET A 1 8.10 -13.32 -9.88
N SER A 2 6.77 -13.22 -9.96
CA SER A 2 6.03 -12.81 -11.15
C SER A 2 5.47 -11.38 -11.03
N LEU A 3 5.00 -10.82 -12.16
CA LEU A 3 4.23 -9.58 -12.14
C LEU A 3 2.97 -9.68 -11.27
N ALA A 4 2.30 -10.83 -11.28
CA ALA A 4 1.16 -11.08 -10.41
C ALA A 4 1.50 -10.90 -8.94
N ASP A 5 2.72 -11.29 -8.54
CA ASP A 5 3.15 -11.15 -7.15
C ASP A 5 3.30 -9.68 -6.72
N VAL A 6 3.82 -8.85 -7.61
CA VAL A 6 3.94 -7.39 -7.40
C VAL A 6 2.56 -6.74 -7.35
N VAL A 7 1.66 -7.09 -8.27
CA VAL A 7 0.28 -6.57 -8.30
C VAL A 7 -0.48 -6.98 -7.04
N LEU A 8 -0.26 -8.21 -6.55
CA LEU A 8 -0.91 -8.71 -5.33
C LEU A 8 -0.40 -7.99 -4.08
N ALA A 9 0.91 -7.80 -3.95
CA ALA A 9 1.48 -7.01 -2.86
C ALA A 9 0.93 -5.57 -2.88
N LEU A 10 0.83 -4.96 -4.06
CA LEU A 10 0.26 -3.63 -4.20
C LEU A 10 -1.23 -3.60 -3.81
N ALA A 11 -2.02 -4.61 -4.21
CA ALA A 11 -3.44 -4.72 -3.85
C ALA A 11 -3.64 -4.87 -2.33
N ASP A 12 -2.87 -5.76 -1.70
CA ASP A 12 -2.94 -6.03 -0.26
C ASP A 12 -2.54 -4.78 0.54
N ASN A 13 -1.48 -4.06 0.12
CA ASN A 13 -1.06 -2.81 0.75
C ASN A 13 -2.11 -1.70 0.60
N LYS A 14 -2.69 -1.51 -0.60
CA LYS A 14 -3.77 -0.55 -0.84
C LYS A 14 -5.02 -0.86 0.00
N GLN A 15 -5.35 -2.14 0.17
CA GLN A 15 -6.48 -2.55 1.02
C GLN A 15 -6.24 -2.18 2.48
N LEU A 16 -5.06 -2.47 3.02
CA LEU A 16 -4.72 -2.11 4.39
C LEU A 16 -4.55 -0.60 4.59
N LEU A 17 -4.00 0.11 3.61
CA LEU A 17 -3.90 1.56 3.65
C LEU A 17 -5.31 2.18 3.76
N GLY A 18 -6.25 1.71 2.97
CA GLY A 18 -7.65 2.16 3.05
C GLY A 18 -8.30 1.87 4.40
N LEU A 19 -8.02 0.70 4.99
CA LEU A 19 -8.47 0.37 6.34
C LEU A 19 -7.86 1.29 7.40
N ARG A 20 -6.55 1.56 7.33
CA ARG A 20 -5.87 2.47 8.27
C ARG A 20 -6.36 3.90 8.12
N TYR A 21 -6.63 4.38 6.91
CA TYR A 21 -7.25 5.69 6.72
C TYR A 21 -8.65 5.76 7.32
N ALA A 22 -9.47 4.72 7.14
CA ALA A 22 -10.82 4.67 7.72
C ALA A 22 -10.82 4.69 9.26
N GLU A 23 -9.84 4.08 9.92
CA GLU A 23 -9.67 4.12 11.38
C GLU A 23 -9.43 5.55 11.92
N TRP A 24 -8.97 6.47 11.06
CA TRP A 24 -8.69 7.86 11.38
C TRP A 24 -9.79 8.83 10.96
N ALA A 25 -10.92 8.34 10.46
CA ALA A 25 -12.05 9.17 10.01
C ALA A 25 -12.77 9.96 11.14
N ILE A 26 -12.44 9.72 12.41
CA ILE A 26 -13.01 10.41 13.59
C ILE A 26 -11.97 10.71 14.68
N ARG A 27 -10.68 10.63 14.33
CA ARG A 27 -9.54 10.69 15.28
C ARG A 27 -8.45 11.65 14.82
N ALA A 28 -8.58 12.24 13.64
CA ALA A 28 -7.59 13.14 13.09
C ALA A 28 -7.56 14.48 13.87
N PRO A 29 -6.50 15.29 13.71
CA PRO A 29 -6.34 16.53 14.48
C PRO A 29 -7.39 17.61 14.19
N SER A 30 -8.14 17.48 13.09
CA SER A 30 -9.22 18.39 12.73
C SER A 30 -10.33 17.66 11.96
N LEU A 31 -11.51 18.28 11.90
CA LEU A 31 -12.66 17.73 11.15
C LEU A 31 -12.36 17.62 9.65
N GLU A 32 -11.61 18.55 9.07
CA GLU A 32 -11.18 18.50 7.68
C GLU A 32 -10.25 17.31 7.44
N ALA A 33 -9.36 17.02 8.39
CA ALA A 33 -8.47 15.86 8.33
C ALA A 33 -9.25 14.54 8.49
N ASP A 34 -10.29 14.50 9.32
CA ASP A 34 -11.21 13.36 9.46
C ASP A 34 -11.93 13.08 8.12
N ILE A 35 -12.46 14.13 7.48
CA ILE A 35 -13.14 14.02 6.18
C ILE A 35 -12.16 13.55 5.09
N ALA A 36 -10.94 14.07 5.08
CA ALA A 36 -9.90 13.66 4.15
C ALA A 36 -9.52 12.19 4.35
N ALA A 37 -9.32 11.75 5.61
CA ALA A 37 -9.03 10.36 5.94
C ALA A 37 -10.15 9.41 5.49
N ALA A 38 -11.42 9.76 5.73
CA ALA A 38 -12.56 8.98 5.26
C ALA A 38 -12.63 8.88 3.73
N ALA A 39 -12.40 9.99 3.02
CA ALA A 39 -12.41 10.04 1.56
C ALA A 39 -11.28 9.20 0.95
N MET A 40 -10.05 9.37 1.44
CA MET A 40 -8.91 8.57 0.99
C MET A 40 -9.12 7.09 1.31
N GLY A 41 -9.64 6.75 2.51
CA GLY A 41 -9.95 5.37 2.87
C GLY A 41 -10.91 4.68 1.88
N LEU A 42 -11.94 5.40 1.42
CA LEU A 42 -12.86 4.90 0.41
C LEU A 42 -12.17 4.65 -0.95
N ASP A 43 -11.36 5.61 -1.39
CA ASP A 43 -10.60 5.52 -2.66
C ASP A 43 -9.66 4.31 -2.65
N GLU A 44 -8.86 4.16 -1.59
CA GLU A 44 -7.89 3.07 -1.40
C GLU A 44 -8.54 1.68 -1.41
N LEU A 45 -9.70 1.55 -0.76
CA LEU A 45 -10.51 0.33 -0.84
C LEU A 45 -11.08 0.11 -2.25
N GLY A 46 -11.37 1.15 -3.01
CA GLY A 46 -11.71 1.06 -4.43
C GLY A 46 -10.53 0.58 -5.28
N HIS A 47 -9.36 1.16 -5.05
CA HIS A 47 -8.10 0.87 -5.75
C HIS A 47 -7.66 -0.58 -5.58
N SER A 48 -7.66 -1.07 -4.34
CA SER A 48 -7.38 -2.48 -4.03
C SER A 48 -8.30 -3.44 -4.80
N ARG A 49 -9.61 -3.17 -4.89
CA ARG A 49 -10.55 -3.99 -5.67
C ARG A 49 -10.22 -4.00 -7.17
N VAL A 50 -9.82 -2.85 -7.73
CA VAL A 50 -9.38 -2.77 -9.13
C VAL A 50 -8.12 -3.59 -9.35
N LEU A 51 -7.13 -3.47 -8.44
CA LEU A 51 -5.88 -4.25 -8.49
C LEU A 51 -6.13 -5.75 -8.38
N TYR A 52 -6.97 -6.19 -7.44
CA TYR A 52 -7.38 -7.60 -7.34
C TYR A 52 -8.03 -8.10 -8.63
N GLY A 53 -8.87 -7.27 -9.26
CA GLY A 53 -9.49 -7.56 -10.55
C GLY A 53 -8.50 -7.64 -11.72
N CYS A 54 -7.24 -7.25 -11.54
CA CYS A 54 -6.19 -7.37 -12.56
C CYS A 54 -5.39 -8.68 -12.44
N LEU A 55 -5.50 -9.43 -11.34
CA LEU A 55 -4.63 -10.57 -11.05
C LEU A 55 -4.82 -11.75 -11.99
N ASP A 56 -6.05 -12.17 -12.23
CA ASP A 56 -6.35 -13.31 -13.11
C ASP A 56 -5.76 -13.11 -14.52
N PRO A 57 -5.94 -11.94 -15.17
CA PRO A 57 -5.27 -11.62 -16.44
C PRO A 57 -3.74 -11.61 -16.42
N VAL A 58 -3.09 -11.43 -15.26
CA VAL A 58 -1.61 -11.48 -15.13
C VAL A 58 -1.12 -12.79 -14.49
N GLY A 59 -1.99 -13.79 -14.35
CA GLY A 59 -1.65 -15.13 -13.87
C GLY A 59 -1.63 -15.29 -12.35
N GLY A 60 -2.29 -14.41 -11.60
CA GLY A 60 -2.45 -14.49 -10.14
C GLY A 60 -3.87 -14.83 -9.70
N ASP A 61 -4.02 -15.38 -8.49
CA ASP A 61 -5.31 -15.62 -7.86
C ASP A 61 -5.42 -14.88 -6.51
N PRO A 62 -6.34 -13.92 -6.36
CA PRO A 62 -6.56 -13.22 -5.08
C PRO A 62 -7.26 -14.06 -4.00
N ARG A 63 -7.78 -15.25 -4.33
CA ARG A 63 -8.75 -15.99 -3.50
C ARG A 63 -8.26 -17.38 -3.08
N GLY A 64 -6.95 -17.58 -2.98
CA GLY A 64 -6.40 -18.83 -2.46
C GLY A 64 -6.95 -19.15 -1.06
N PRO A 65 -7.17 -20.43 -0.70
CA PRO A 65 -7.79 -20.83 0.57
C PRO A 65 -7.06 -20.29 1.81
N ASP A 66 -5.75 -20.08 1.71
CA ASP A 66 -4.93 -19.53 2.79
C ASP A 66 -5.32 -18.08 3.15
N ARG A 67 -5.95 -17.34 2.22
CA ARG A 67 -6.43 -15.96 2.43
C ARG A 67 -7.45 -15.85 3.56
N GLU A 68 -8.23 -16.89 3.80
CA GLU A 68 -9.26 -16.90 4.84
C GLU A 68 -8.74 -17.42 6.18
N ALA A 69 -7.60 -18.13 6.20
CA ALA A 69 -7.11 -18.87 7.35
C ALA A 69 -5.80 -18.32 7.94
N ASP A 70 -4.93 -17.72 7.12
CA ASP A 70 -3.59 -17.31 7.52
C ASP A 70 -3.36 -15.81 7.26
N PRO A 71 -3.15 -14.97 8.30
CA PRO A 71 -2.80 -13.57 8.12
C PRO A 71 -1.47 -13.37 7.37
N ALA A 72 -0.55 -14.36 7.39
CA ALA A 72 0.70 -14.29 6.64
C ALA A 72 0.53 -14.45 5.12
N SER A 73 -0.67 -14.83 4.66
CA SER A 73 -1.03 -14.86 3.23
C SER A 73 -1.14 -13.46 2.61
N TYR A 74 -1.28 -12.41 3.44
CA TYR A 74 -1.22 -11.01 3.00
C TYR A 74 0.23 -10.55 2.78
N ARG A 75 0.43 -9.89 1.65
CA ARG A 75 1.72 -9.39 1.14
C ARG A 75 1.90 -7.90 1.43
N ASN A 76 1.53 -7.51 2.65
CA ASN A 76 1.61 -6.14 3.12
C ASN A 76 2.95 -5.83 3.77
N LEU A 77 3.30 -4.55 3.72
CA LEU A 77 4.42 -3.98 4.46
C LEU A 77 4.14 -4.02 5.99
N PRO A 78 5.18 -4.23 6.82
CA PRO A 78 5.07 -4.23 8.28
C PRO A 78 4.38 -2.99 8.88
N TYR A 79 4.42 -1.85 8.20
CA TYR A 79 3.81 -0.58 8.59
C TYR A 79 2.29 -0.69 8.81
N PHE A 80 1.67 -1.72 8.24
CA PHE A 80 0.24 -1.98 8.31
C PHE A 80 -0.11 -3.17 9.20
N ASP A 81 0.87 -3.85 9.80
CA ASP A 81 0.60 -5.04 10.63
C ASP A 81 -0.29 -4.72 11.83
N ARG A 82 -0.27 -3.48 12.31
CA ARG A 82 -1.01 -2.98 13.46
C ARG A 82 -1.71 -1.65 13.14
N PRO A 83 -2.82 -1.32 13.84
CA PRO A 83 -3.41 0.02 13.79
C PRO A 83 -2.40 1.10 14.18
N TRP A 84 -2.49 2.27 13.53
CA TRP A 84 -1.67 3.41 13.92
C TRP A 84 -2.21 4.07 15.18
N THR A 85 -1.30 4.45 16.08
CA THR A 85 -1.63 5.08 17.36
C THR A 85 -1.46 6.59 17.33
N GLU A 86 -0.60 7.09 16.45
CA GLU A 86 -0.24 8.50 16.33
C GLU A 86 -0.51 9.04 14.93
N TRP A 87 -0.86 10.34 14.84
CA TRP A 87 -1.12 11.00 13.55
C TRP A 87 0.13 11.05 12.66
N SER A 88 1.32 11.06 13.26
CA SER A 88 2.58 10.99 12.55
C SER A 88 2.69 9.76 11.65
N GLN A 89 2.14 8.63 12.09
CA GLN A 89 2.17 7.40 11.32
C GLN A 89 1.28 7.51 10.08
N PHE A 90 0.10 8.14 10.23
CA PHE A 90 -0.81 8.44 9.14
C PHE A 90 -0.13 9.34 8.10
N VAL A 91 0.45 10.47 8.54
CA VAL A 91 1.09 11.42 7.63
C VAL A 91 2.28 10.79 6.91
N ALA A 92 3.11 10.01 7.62
CA ALA A 92 4.24 9.31 7.00
C ALA A 92 3.78 8.27 5.97
N ALA A 93 2.70 7.53 6.23
CA ALA A 93 2.12 6.60 5.25
C ALA A 93 1.56 7.34 4.03
N ASN A 94 0.74 8.38 4.24
CA ASN A 94 0.11 9.14 3.17
C ASN A 94 1.12 9.89 2.31
N ALA A 95 2.15 10.46 2.92
CA ALA A 95 3.18 11.11 2.14
C ALA A 95 4.10 10.10 1.43
N VAL A 96 4.65 9.12 2.15
CA VAL A 96 5.73 8.28 1.61
C VAL A 96 5.22 6.99 0.97
N LEU A 97 4.49 6.16 1.73
CA LEU A 97 4.06 4.84 1.25
C LEU A 97 3.03 4.96 0.13
N ASP A 98 2.06 5.86 0.27
CA ASP A 98 1.02 6.07 -0.72
C ASP A 98 1.60 6.59 -2.05
N THR A 99 2.53 7.55 -1.97
CA THR A 99 3.29 8.03 -3.14
C THR A 99 4.14 6.91 -3.75
N ALA A 100 4.73 6.03 -2.94
CA ALA A 100 5.49 4.88 -3.43
C ALA A 100 4.59 3.87 -4.16
N PHE A 101 3.41 3.59 -3.63
CA PHE A 101 2.39 2.77 -4.30
C PHE A 101 1.98 3.42 -5.63
N THR A 102 1.69 4.72 -5.62
CA THR A 102 1.38 5.49 -6.84
C THR A 102 2.50 5.41 -7.89
N ALA A 103 3.77 5.48 -7.48
CA ALA A 103 4.90 5.32 -8.40
C ALA A 103 4.92 3.93 -9.05
N LEU A 104 4.67 2.88 -8.27
CA LEU A 104 4.58 1.51 -8.78
C LEU A 104 3.37 1.30 -9.70
N VAL A 105 2.23 1.91 -9.37
CA VAL A 105 1.04 1.95 -10.24
C VAL A 105 1.35 2.63 -11.56
N GLN A 106 2.05 3.76 -11.50
CA GLN A 106 2.49 4.47 -12.70
C GLN A 106 3.39 3.58 -13.55
N ALA A 107 4.30 2.82 -12.94
CA ALA A 107 5.14 1.85 -13.63
C ALA A 107 4.32 0.79 -14.38
N CYS A 108 3.26 0.28 -13.73
CA CYS A 108 2.30 -0.66 -14.34
C CYS A 108 1.52 -0.04 -15.50
N VAL A 109 1.07 1.22 -15.35
CA VAL A 109 0.27 1.94 -16.35
C VAL A 109 1.07 2.28 -17.61
N GLU A 110 2.36 2.57 -17.44
CA GLU A 110 3.26 2.95 -18.53
C GLU A 110 4.02 1.75 -19.14
N GLY A 111 4.07 0.60 -18.44
CA GLY A 111 4.61 -0.67 -18.94
C GLY A 111 3.75 -1.31 -20.04
N ASN A 112 4.15 -2.48 -20.54
CA ASN A 112 3.57 -3.11 -21.76
C ASN A 112 2.44 -4.12 -21.51
N VAL A 113 1.83 -4.13 -20.32
CA VAL A 113 0.78 -5.09 -19.93
C VAL A 113 -0.62 -4.45 -20.01
N ASP A 114 -1.38 -4.79 -21.05
CA ASP A 114 -2.61 -4.09 -21.44
C ASP A 114 -3.69 -3.99 -20.35
N VAL A 115 -3.89 -5.04 -19.55
CA VAL A 115 -4.88 -5.01 -18.46
C VAL A 115 -4.51 -3.96 -17.41
N LEU A 116 -3.23 -3.81 -17.08
CA LEU A 116 -2.76 -2.84 -16.10
C LEU A 116 -2.82 -1.42 -16.67
N ARG A 117 -2.36 -1.25 -17.93
CA ARG A 117 -2.47 0.03 -18.66
C ARG A 117 -3.90 0.55 -18.70
N SER A 118 -4.88 -0.32 -18.95
CA SER A 118 -6.28 0.09 -19.10
C SER A 118 -6.97 0.35 -17.76
N ARG A 119 -6.83 -0.55 -16.79
CA ARG A 119 -7.61 -0.51 -15.54
C ARG A 119 -7.06 0.46 -14.51
N LEU A 120 -5.74 0.69 -14.47
CA LEU A 120 -5.11 1.50 -13.41
C LEU A 120 -4.97 2.99 -13.75
N ARG A 121 -5.28 3.43 -14.98
CA ARG A 121 -5.18 4.84 -15.39
C ARG A 121 -6.04 5.80 -14.57
N LYS A 122 -7.25 5.38 -14.21
CA LYS A 122 -8.17 6.22 -13.43
C LYS A 122 -7.62 6.44 -12.02
N MET A 123 -7.00 5.40 -11.46
CA MET A 123 -6.39 5.42 -10.13
C MET A 123 -5.41 6.58 -9.98
N LEU A 124 -4.51 6.78 -10.95
CA LEU A 124 -3.54 7.88 -10.94
C LEU A 124 -4.15 9.28 -10.87
N GLN A 125 -5.41 9.46 -11.30
CA GLN A 125 -6.09 10.75 -11.21
C GLN A 125 -6.61 11.03 -9.79
N GLU A 126 -7.08 9.98 -9.11
CA GLU A 126 -7.60 10.02 -7.74
C GLU A 126 -6.44 10.22 -6.73
N GLU A 127 -5.33 9.52 -6.95
CA GLU A 127 -4.08 9.60 -6.16
C GLU A 127 -3.47 11.01 -6.11
N ARG A 128 -3.79 11.87 -7.08
CA ARG A 128 -3.30 13.25 -7.08
C ARG A 128 -3.75 14.02 -5.83
N TYR A 129 -4.97 13.76 -5.35
CA TYR A 129 -5.46 14.39 -4.12
C TYR A 129 -4.67 13.91 -2.90
N HIS A 130 -4.42 12.61 -2.81
CA HIS A 130 -3.71 11.96 -1.70
C HIS A 130 -2.29 12.51 -1.59
N PHE A 131 -1.60 12.61 -2.72
CA PHE A 131 -0.27 13.23 -2.80
C PHE A 131 -0.26 14.68 -2.31
N LEU A 132 -1.22 15.50 -2.74
CA LEU A 132 -1.30 16.91 -2.31
C LEU A 132 -1.56 17.02 -0.81
N HIS A 133 -2.43 16.17 -0.27
CA HIS A 133 -2.73 16.10 1.15
C HIS A 133 -1.47 15.74 1.97
N GLY A 134 -0.82 14.61 1.66
CA GLY A 134 0.37 14.16 2.37
C GLY A 134 1.53 15.16 2.30
N ARG A 135 1.72 15.79 1.13
CA ARG A 135 2.74 16.82 0.96
C ARG A 135 2.43 18.11 1.75
N SER A 136 1.16 18.50 1.89
CA SER A 136 0.79 19.65 2.73
C SER A 136 1.22 19.42 4.17
N TRP A 137 0.88 18.26 4.72
CA TRP A 137 1.24 17.89 6.09
C TRP A 137 2.75 17.80 6.32
N LEU A 138 3.53 17.31 5.35
CA LEU A 138 5.00 17.34 5.44
C LEU A 138 5.56 18.77 5.40
N ARG A 139 5.03 19.64 4.54
CA ARG A 139 5.55 21.01 4.32
C ARG A 139 5.16 22.00 5.42
N GLU A 140 4.03 21.78 6.07
CA GLU A 140 3.58 22.61 7.19
C GLU A 140 4.58 22.57 8.37
N GLY A 141 5.59 21.70 8.32
CA GLY A 141 6.77 21.76 9.20
C GLY A 141 6.40 21.58 10.67
N SER A 142 5.20 21.09 10.94
CA SER A 142 4.71 20.93 12.29
C SER A 142 5.34 19.69 12.88
N SER A 143 5.51 19.72 14.19
CA SER A 143 5.76 18.61 15.11
C SER A 143 4.80 17.40 14.97
N SER A 144 4.01 17.32 13.90
CA SER A 144 3.01 16.31 13.60
C SER A 144 3.59 15.01 13.05
N VAL A 145 4.84 15.01 12.57
CA VAL A 145 5.50 13.80 12.03
C VAL A 145 6.82 13.57 12.74
N ASP A 146 6.90 12.46 13.46
CA ASP A 146 8.16 12.04 14.06
C ASP A 146 9.09 11.40 13.02
N GLU A 147 10.40 11.54 13.24
CA GLU A 147 11.43 11.03 12.33
C GLU A 147 11.39 9.49 12.21
N ALA A 148 10.93 8.78 13.25
CA ALA A 148 10.90 7.32 13.25
C ALA A 148 9.81 6.77 12.30
N SER A 149 8.63 7.39 12.31
CA SER A 149 7.52 7.08 11.40
C SER A 149 7.94 7.33 9.95
N LEU A 150 8.58 8.46 9.66
CA LEU A 150 9.12 8.75 8.33
C LEU A 150 10.21 7.76 7.91
N ALA A 151 11.18 7.50 8.79
CA ALA A 151 12.26 6.55 8.50
C ALA A 151 11.72 5.14 8.24
N ALA A 152 10.72 4.69 9.01
CA ALA A 152 10.06 3.41 8.80
C ALA A 152 9.29 3.36 7.48
N ALA A 153 8.56 4.42 7.13
CA ALA A 153 7.83 4.51 5.87
C ALA A 153 8.78 4.50 4.66
N TRP A 154 9.86 5.29 4.69
CA TRP A 154 10.87 5.30 3.63
C TRP A 154 11.56 3.96 3.46
N LYS A 155 12.02 3.34 4.56
CA LYS A 155 12.65 2.02 4.51
C LYS A 155 11.72 1.00 3.83
N GLN A 156 10.45 0.99 4.23
CA GLN A 156 9.48 0.03 3.71
C GLN A 156 9.03 0.34 2.27
N ALA A 157 9.04 1.61 1.83
CA ALA A 157 8.90 1.95 0.42
C ALA A 157 10.04 1.36 -0.42
N LEU A 158 11.28 1.36 0.09
CA LEU A 158 12.41 0.73 -0.61
C LEU A 158 12.30 -0.80 -0.59
N GLU A 159 11.88 -1.41 0.53
CA GLU A 159 11.58 -2.85 0.60
C GLU A 159 10.48 -3.24 -0.40
N LEU A 160 9.48 -2.38 -0.62
CA LEU A 160 8.47 -2.54 -1.66
C LEU A 160 9.09 -2.46 -3.07
N PHE A 161 10.07 -1.60 -3.34
CA PHE A 161 10.69 -1.58 -4.67
C PHE A 161 11.60 -2.79 -4.93
N GLY A 162 12.13 -3.40 -3.87
CA GLY A 162 12.98 -4.59 -3.93
C GLY A 162 14.43 -4.27 -4.29
N PRO A 163 15.30 -5.29 -4.37
CA PRO A 163 16.71 -5.10 -4.59
C PRO A 163 17.02 -4.53 -6.00
N PRO A 164 18.11 -3.76 -6.18
CA PRO A 164 18.44 -3.11 -7.45
C PRO A 164 18.53 -4.04 -8.66
N ASP A 165 18.92 -5.29 -8.44
CA ASP A 165 19.07 -6.36 -9.44
C ASP A 165 18.00 -7.45 -9.31
N GLY A 166 16.96 -7.21 -8.49
CA GLY A 166 15.86 -8.12 -8.24
C GLY A 166 14.82 -8.21 -9.35
N GLU A 167 13.70 -8.82 -9.01
CA GLU A 167 12.62 -9.10 -9.95
C GLU A 167 11.93 -7.86 -10.52
N VAL A 168 11.85 -6.76 -9.76
CA VAL A 168 11.30 -5.50 -10.29
C VAL A 168 12.22 -4.95 -11.38
N ALA A 169 13.53 -5.15 -11.25
CA ALA A 169 14.49 -4.82 -12.30
C ALA A 169 14.35 -5.74 -13.52
N ASP A 170 14.07 -7.04 -13.31
CA ASP A 170 13.74 -7.96 -14.41
C ASP A 170 12.46 -7.57 -15.15
N LEU A 171 11.38 -7.29 -14.41
CA LEU A 171 10.10 -6.84 -14.97
C LEU A 171 10.26 -5.53 -15.74
N HIS A 172 11.12 -4.64 -15.25
CA HIS A 172 11.48 -3.42 -15.97
C HIS A 172 12.22 -3.71 -17.28
N ARG A 173 13.25 -4.57 -17.27
CA ARG A 173 13.98 -4.98 -18.48
C ARG A 173 13.06 -5.62 -19.53
N GLN A 174 12.03 -6.34 -19.09
CA GLN A 174 11.03 -6.96 -19.96
C GLN A 174 9.95 -5.98 -20.46
N GLY A 175 9.96 -4.73 -19.96
CA GLY A 175 8.99 -3.69 -20.27
C GLY A 175 7.65 -3.86 -19.56
N ALA A 176 7.47 -4.88 -18.72
CA ALA A 176 6.24 -5.09 -17.96
C ALA A 176 5.99 -3.95 -16.96
N LEU A 177 7.06 -3.36 -16.42
CA LEU A 177 7.06 -2.12 -15.65
C LEU A 177 7.89 -1.06 -16.37
N SER A 178 7.42 0.19 -16.45
CA SER A 178 8.21 1.28 -17.07
C SER A 178 9.37 1.77 -16.20
N MET A 179 9.39 1.41 -14.92
CA MET A 179 10.39 1.85 -13.94
C MET A 179 10.93 0.63 -13.17
N GLY A 180 12.25 0.55 -13.01
CA GLY A 180 12.91 -0.38 -12.11
C GLY A 180 13.07 0.19 -10.70
N PRO A 181 13.76 -0.50 -9.78
CA PRO A 181 13.89 -0.06 -8.39
C PRO A 181 14.56 1.31 -8.24
N ALA A 182 15.56 1.62 -9.07
CA ALA A 182 16.24 2.91 -9.05
C ALA A 182 15.34 4.05 -9.56
N GLU A 183 14.61 3.81 -10.65
CA GLU A 183 13.67 4.80 -11.22
C GLU A 183 12.48 5.04 -10.28
N LEU A 184 11.96 4.00 -9.64
CA LEU A 184 10.89 4.10 -8.64
C LEU A 184 11.33 4.94 -7.43
N ARG A 185 12.56 4.71 -6.93
CA ARG A 185 13.15 5.53 -5.89
C ARG A 185 13.30 6.99 -6.33
N ALA A 186 13.87 7.22 -7.51
CA ALA A 186 14.06 8.57 -8.02
C ALA A 186 12.72 9.30 -8.21
N ARG A 187 11.69 8.60 -8.69
CA ARG A 187 10.33 9.14 -8.81
C ARG A 187 9.73 9.49 -7.45
N LEU A 188 9.92 8.66 -6.43
CA LEU A 188 9.46 8.95 -5.08
C LEU A 188 10.14 10.20 -4.50
N GLU A 189 11.47 10.28 -4.63
CA GLU A 189 12.25 11.45 -4.20
C GLU A 189 11.85 12.74 -4.94
N GLU A 190 11.65 12.64 -6.27
CA GLU A 190 11.15 13.74 -7.10
C GLU A 190 9.78 14.24 -6.62
N ARG A 191 8.82 13.32 -6.40
CA ARG A 191 7.47 13.67 -5.96
C ARG A 191 7.49 14.35 -4.60
N LEU A 192 8.30 13.85 -3.67
CA LEU A 192 8.37 14.39 -2.32
C LEU A 192 9.28 15.61 -2.17
N GLU A 193 9.97 16.01 -3.25
CA GLU A 193 10.93 17.12 -3.23
C GLU A 193 12.00 16.93 -2.14
N THR A 194 12.33 15.67 -1.82
CA THR A 194 13.28 15.30 -0.76
C THR A 194 13.96 13.97 -1.07
N SER A 195 15.21 13.83 -0.63
CA SER A 195 15.95 12.58 -0.80
C SER A 195 15.56 11.57 0.28
N ALA A 196 15.50 10.29 -0.10
CA ALA A 196 15.35 9.23 0.87
C ALA A 196 16.54 9.27 1.83
N PRO A 197 16.33 9.10 3.15
CA PRO A 197 17.43 8.89 4.06
C PRO A 197 18.29 7.69 3.62
N ARG A 198 19.55 7.66 4.04
CA ARG A 198 20.42 6.52 3.72
C ARG A 198 20.01 5.34 4.59
N PHE A 199 19.40 4.33 3.97
CA PHE A 199 19.13 3.04 4.58
C PHE A 199 19.98 1.97 3.91
N GLU A 200 20.56 1.09 4.72
CA GLU A 200 21.00 -0.21 4.24
C GLU A 200 19.84 -1.19 4.46
N VAL A 201 19.30 -1.72 3.36
CA VAL A 201 18.33 -2.81 3.41
C VAL A 201 19.12 -4.11 3.28
N ASP A 202 19.01 -4.97 4.29
CA ASP A 202 19.54 -6.32 4.21
C ASP A 202 18.63 -7.19 3.34
N TRP A 203 19.05 -7.37 2.09
CA TRP A 203 18.31 -8.18 1.12
C TRP A 203 18.44 -9.69 1.38
N SER A 204 19.37 -10.14 2.22
CA SER A 204 19.58 -11.58 2.47
C SER A 204 18.43 -12.23 3.23
N GLY A 205 17.73 -11.44 4.07
CA GLY A 205 16.53 -11.85 4.80
C GLY A 205 15.22 -11.29 4.25
N TRP A 206 15.26 -10.58 3.12
CA TRP A 206 14.08 -9.97 2.51
C TRP A 206 13.21 -11.03 1.84
N ASP A 207 11.92 -11.04 2.18
CA ASP A 207 10.94 -11.91 1.55
C ASP A 207 10.48 -11.27 0.23
N PRO A 208 10.83 -11.84 -0.94
CA PRO A 208 10.42 -11.27 -2.21
C PRO A 208 8.89 -11.27 -2.36
N VAL A 209 8.21 -12.33 -1.94
CA VAL A 209 6.76 -12.50 -2.16
C VAL A 209 5.99 -11.47 -1.35
N ARG A 210 6.36 -11.26 -0.09
CA ARG A 210 5.69 -10.31 0.82
C ARG A 210 6.32 -8.92 0.81
N ARG A 211 7.43 -8.76 0.09
CA ARG A 211 8.18 -7.50 -0.11
C ARG A 211 8.59 -6.81 1.19
N ARG A 212 9.04 -7.59 2.17
CA ARG A 212 9.38 -7.12 3.52
C ARG A 212 10.57 -7.86 4.10
N ALA A 213 11.42 -7.16 4.86
CA ALA A 213 12.53 -7.78 5.60
C ALA A 213 12.11 -8.20 7.03
N ALA A 214 11.20 -7.44 7.65
CA ALA A 214 10.72 -7.78 8.98
C ALA A 214 9.75 -8.97 8.94
N ARG A 215 9.92 -9.93 9.84
CA ARG A 215 8.97 -11.03 10.04
C ARG A 215 7.64 -10.52 10.62
N GLY A 216 6.61 -11.36 10.60
CA GLY A 216 5.29 -11.04 11.16
C GLY A 216 4.19 -10.98 10.11
N ALA A 217 2.98 -10.66 10.53
CA ALA A 217 1.80 -10.51 9.71
C ALA A 217 0.83 -9.52 10.39
N ILE A 218 -0.23 -9.15 9.67
CA ILE A 218 -1.34 -8.40 10.25
C ILE A 218 -1.86 -9.10 11.49
N ASP A 219 -2.29 -8.29 12.46
CA ASP A 219 -2.84 -8.83 13.68
C ASP A 219 -4.22 -9.44 13.53
N GLU A 220 -4.60 -10.25 14.52
CA GLU A 220 -5.86 -10.99 14.47
C GLU A 220 -7.05 -10.04 14.30
N HIS A 221 -7.07 -8.92 15.01
CA HIS A 221 -8.14 -7.94 14.90
C HIS A 221 -8.26 -7.36 13.48
N THR A 222 -7.14 -6.93 12.88
CA THR A 222 -7.10 -6.45 11.50
C THR A 222 -7.54 -7.55 10.53
N PHE A 223 -7.10 -8.79 10.75
CA PHE A 223 -7.46 -9.93 9.93
C PHE A 223 -8.95 -10.30 10.02
N GLU A 224 -9.56 -10.20 11.21
CA GLU A 224 -10.99 -10.36 11.41
C GLU A 224 -11.79 -9.23 10.74
N MET A 225 -11.32 -7.99 10.79
CA MET A 225 -11.93 -6.86 10.06
C MET A 225 -11.94 -7.10 8.55
N LEU A 226 -10.80 -7.52 7.98
CA LEU A 226 -10.68 -7.81 6.54
C LEU A 226 -11.61 -8.92 6.07
N ARG A 227 -11.88 -9.91 6.93
CA ARG A 227 -12.84 -11.00 6.69
C ARG A 227 -14.29 -10.61 6.98
N GLY A 228 -14.55 -9.38 7.39
CA GLY A 228 -15.87 -8.88 7.78
C GLY A 228 -16.45 -9.60 9.00
N LEU A 229 -15.61 -10.25 9.82
CA LEU A 229 -16.03 -10.94 11.04
C LEU A 229 -16.35 -9.93 12.14
N GLU A 230 -15.60 -8.83 12.22
CA GLU A 230 -15.86 -7.76 13.16
C GLU A 230 -17.17 -7.02 12.89
N GLU A 231 -17.56 -6.87 11.62
CA GLU A 231 -18.85 -6.25 11.24
C GLU A 231 -20.05 -7.08 11.70
N ARG A 232 -19.89 -8.40 11.89
CA ARG A 232 -20.98 -9.29 12.32
C ARG A 232 -21.54 -8.92 13.69
N LYS A 233 -20.76 -8.28 14.56
CA LYS A 233 -21.23 -7.81 15.87
C LYS A 233 -22.23 -6.66 15.78
N TYR A 234 -22.26 -5.97 14.65
CA TYR A 234 -23.20 -4.87 14.35
C TYR A 234 -24.34 -5.30 13.41
N ALA A 235 -24.27 -6.49 12.82
CA ALA A 235 -25.31 -7.01 11.95
C ALA A 235 -26.61 -7.27 12.75
N PRO A 236 -27.79 -6.90 12.23
CA PRO A 236 -29.06 -7.25 12.86
C PRO A 236 -29.19 -8.76 13.04
N ALA A 237 -29.67 -9.19 14.21
CA ALA A 237 -29.91 -10.61 14.49
C ALA A 237 -30.84 -11.21 13.42
N GLY A 238 -30.32 -12.16 12.62
CA GLY A 238 -31.08 -12.85 11.57
C GLY A 238 -30.39 -12.93 10.20
N VAL A 239 -29.31 -12.17 9.96
CA VAL A 239 -28.52 -12.26 8.72
C VAL A 239 -27.36 -13.26 8.88
N GLN A 240 -27.67 -14.52 9.20
CA GLN A 240 -26.78 -15.63 8.88
C GLN A 240 -27.15 -16.09 7.47
N ARG A 241 -26.33 -15.75 6.47
CA ARG A 241 -26.55 -16.24 5.10
C ARG A 241 -26.49 -17.77 5.12
N ARG A 242 -27.51 -18.40 4.51
CA ARG A 242 -27.51 -19.81 4.16
C ARG A 242 -26.27 -20.11 3.31
N GLY A 243 -25.69 -21.28 3.58
CA GLY A 243 -24.37 -21.74 3.13
C GLY A 243 -24.16 -21.81 1.63
#